data_AF-A0A7D5S0X9-F1
#
_entry.id   AF-A0A7D5S0X9-F1
#
_cell.length_a   1.000
_cell.length_b   1.000
_cell.length_c   1.000
_cell.angle_alpha   90.00
_cell.angle_beta   90.00
_cell.angle_gamma   90.00
#
_symmetry.space_group_name_H-M   'P 1'
#
loop_
_entity.id
_entity.type
_entity.pdbx_description
1 polymer ?
#
loop_
_entity_poly.entity_id
_entity_poly.type
_entity_poly.pdbx_seq_one_letter_code
_entity_poly.pdbx_strand_id
1 'polypeptide(L)'
;MERDFRFNWAALVEEAVRRRKKLGVTQKRLAEIAQVSTGTISRFEQAEKDIQLSSVLAILESLGLLDTRTLLFADPQERYDRRQDAVAFTGLDHETAVSCAVSGEALEDHFGADQRDVMKAFVKHRPDIEALVRRKYLLGQTEPDGSVLLKTDDIA
;
A
#
# COMPACT_ATOMS: atom_id res chain seq x y z
N MET A 1 -15.82 13.14 5.13
CA MET A 1 -14.94 14.20 4.56
C MET A 1 -14.61 13.78 3.14
N GLU A 2 -15.18 14.46 2.14
CA GLU A 2 -14.97 14.16 0.72
C GLU A 2 -13.55 14.58 0.35
N ARG A 3 -12.67 13.63 0.03
CA ARG A 3 -11.32 13.94 -0.46
C ARG A 3 -11.45 14.30 -1.93
N ASP A 4 -11.35 15.60 -2.26
CA ASP A 4 -11.20 16.07 -3.64
C ASP A 4 -9.82 15.65 -4.16
N PHE A 5 -9.73 14.40 -4.62
CA PHE A 5 -8.49 13.84 -5.15
C PHE A 5 -8.26 14.38 -6.57
N ARG A 6 -7.25 15.25 -6.70
CA ARG A 6 -6.83 15.81 -7.99
C ARG A 6 -5.49 15.23 -8.42
N PHE A 7 -5.46 14.62 -9.59
CA PHE A 7 -4.26 14.08 -10.18
C PHE A 7 -3.53 15.13 -11.03
N ASN A 8 -2.31 15.52 -10.63
CA ASN A 8 -1.50 16.48 -11.36
C ASN A 8 -0.59 15.77 -12.38
N TRP A 9 -1.06 15.70 -13.63
CA TRP A 9 -0.32 15.06 -14.73
C TRP A 9 1.06 15.66 -14.97
N ALA A 10 1.16 16.99 -14.99
CA ALA A 10 2.43 17.67 -15.28
C ALA A 10 3.48 17.40 -14.19
N ALA A 11 3.09 17.47 -12.92
CA ALA A 11 3.99 17.17 -11.81
C ALA A 11 4.44 15.70 -11.81
N LEU A 12 3.55 14.76 -12.17
CA LEU A 12 3.92 13.35 -12.31
C LEU A 12 4.96 13.14 -13.42
N VAL A 13 4.73 13.71 -14.60
CA VAL A 13 5.68 13.62 -15.72
C VAL A 13 7.02 14.23 -15.34
N GLU A 14 7.02 15.39 -14.68
CA GLU A 14 8.24 16.04 -14.20
C GLU A 14 9.03 15.13 -13.22
N GLU A 15 8.35 14.52 -12.24
CA GLU A 15 8.98 13.56 -11.32
C GLU A 15 9.52 12.34 -12.06
N ALA A 16 8.81 11.83 -13.06
CA ALA A 16 9.27 10.71 -13.89
C ALA A 16 10.54 11.05 -14.67
N VAL A 17 10.60 12.22 -15.32
CA VAL A 17 11.80 12.70 -16.03
C VAL A 17 12.96 12.88 -15.05
N ARG A 18 12.70 13.48 -13.89
CA ARG A 18 13.71 13.67 -12.84
C ARG A 18 14.27 12.34 -12.35
N ARG A 19 13.40 11.35 -12.09
CA ARG A 19 13.77 10.00 -11.65
C ARG A 19 14.61 9.28 -12.70
N ARG A 20 14.18 9.28 -13.96
CA ARG A 20 14.93 8.68 -15.07
C ARG A 20 16.33 9.26 -15.17
N LYS A 21 16.46 10.60 -15.13
CA LYS A 21 17.75 11.30 -15.20
C LYS A 21 18.65 10.93 -14.01
N LYS A 22 18.09 10.87 -12.78
CA LYS A 22 18.83 10.45 -11.58
C LYS A 22 19.38 9.02 -11.69
N LEU A 23 18.63 8.13 -12.34
CA LEU A 23 19.04 6.74 -12.61
C LEU A 23 20.03 6.61 -13.78
N GLY A 24 20.32 7.69 -14.52
CA GLY A 24 21.23 7.66 -15.68
C GLY A 24 20.67 6.91 -16.90
N VAL A 25 19.35 6.65 -16.94
CA VAL A 25 18.70 5.85 -17.99
C VAL A 25 18.32 6.73 -19.17
N THR A 26 18.67 6.31 -20.39
CA THR A 26 18.25 7.00 -21.63
C THR A 26 16.79 6.71 -21.95
N GLN A 27 16.12 7.53 -22.77
CA GLN A 27 14.76 7.23 -23.21
C GLN A 27 14.66 5.88 -23.94
N LYS A 28 15.66 5.56 -24.78
CA LYS A 28 15.75 4.25 -25.45
C LYS A 28 15.84 3.11 -24.45
N ARG A 29 16.69 3.22 -23.43
CA ARG A 29 16.84 2.17 -22.41
C ARG A 29 15.59 2.03 -21.56
N LEU A 30 14.93 3.13 -21.21
CA LEU A 30 13.65 3.09 -20.49
C LEU A 30 12.55 2.42 -21.35
N ALA A 31 12.51 2.71 -22.65
CA ALA A 31 11.58 2.08 -23.58
C ALA A 31 11.75 0.55 -23.64
N GLU A 32 13.01 0.07 -23.67
CA GLU A 32 13.32 -1.37 -23.60
C GLU A 32 12.82 -2.01 -22.30
N ILE A 33 13.06 -1.36 -21.15
CA ILE A 33 12.64 -1.88 -19.83
C ILE A 33 11.11 -1.91 -19.71
N ALA A 34 10.45 -0.83 -20.09
CA ALA A 34 9.00 -0.68 -20.02
C ALA A 34 8.25 -1.40 -21.17
N GLN A 35 8.98 -2.05 -22.09
CA GLN A 35 8.44 -2.73 -23.28
C GLN A 35 7.52 -1.83 -24.14
N VAL A 36 7.93 -0.57 -24.34
CA VAL A 36 7.23 0.41 -25.19
C VAL A 36 8.15 0.97 -26.26
N SER A 37 7.60 1.75 -27.21
CA SER A 37 8.44 2.43 -28.19
C SER A 37 9.17 3.64 -27.59
N THR A 38 10.36 3.98 -28.09
CA THR A 38 11.07 5.21 -27.70
C THR A 38 10.23 6.46 -27.98
N GLY A 39 9.41 6.44 -29.04
CA GLY A 39 8.45 7.51 -29.33
C GLY A 39 7.43 7.69 -28.22
N THR A 40 6.91 6.59 -27.65
CA THR A 40 6.00 6.62 -26.50
C THR A 40 6.64 7.29 -25.29
N ILE A 41 7.90 6.99 -24.98
CA ILE A 41 8.64 7.68 -23.91
C ILE A 41 8.74 9.18 -24.19
N SER A 42 9.13 9.57 -25.42
CA SER A 42 9.25 10.98 -25.79
C SER A 42 7.93 11.74 -25.61
N ARG A 43 6.81 11.18 -26.07
CA ARG A 43 5.48 11.77 -25.93
C ARG A 43 5.07 11.91 -24.46
N PHE A 44 5.34 10.88 -23.66
CA PHE A 44 5.10 10.91 -22.21
C PHE A 44 5.90 12.01 -21.53
N GLU A 45 7.20 12.14 -21.82
CA GLU A 45 8.06 13.18 -21.24
C GLU A 45 7.70 14.60 -21.71
N GLN A 46 6.97 14.73 -22.83
CA GLN A 46 6.38 15.97 -23.32
C GLN A 46 5.00 16.27 -22.72
N ALA A 47 4.55 15.45 -21.76
CA ALA A 47 3.25 15.53 -21.10
C ALA A 47 2.05 15.43 -22.05
N GLU A 48 2.21 14.78 -23.20
CA GLU A 48 1.08 14.41 -24.06
C GLU A 48 0.12 13.47 -23.30
N LYS A 49 -1.18 13.62 -23.55
CA LYS A 49 -2.23 12.92 -22.79
C LYS A 49 -2.90 11.79 -23.57
N ASP A 50 -2.76 11.79 -24.89
CA ASP A 50 -3.26 10.76 -25.80
C ASP A 50 -2.27 9.59 -25.92
N ILE A 51 -1.85 9.11 -24.75
CA ILE A 51 -0.98 7.94 -24.58
C ILE A 51 -1.82 6.85 -23.91
N GLN A 52 -1.60 5.60 -24.30
CA GLN A 52 -2.28 4.48 -23.65
C GLN A 52 -1.91 4.43 -22.17
N LEU A 53 -2.92 4.32 -21.30
CA LEU A 53 -2.72 4.24 -19.85
C LEU A 53 -1.79 3.07 -19.46
N SER A 54 -1.89 1.93 -20.14
CA SER A 54 -0.98 0.79 -19.95
C SER A 54 0.48 1.16 -20.16
N SER A 55 0.81 1.96 -21.18
CA SER A 55 2.16 2.46 -21.40
C SER A 55 2.61 3.41 -20.30
N VAL A 56 1.72 4.30 -19.84
CA VAL A 56 2.02 5.20 -18.72
C VAL A 56 2.35 4.41 -17.46
N LEU A 57 1.52 3.41 -17.12
CA LEU A 57 1.75 2.55 -15.96
C LEU A 57 3.06 1.79 -16.06
N ALA A 58 3.37 1.17 -17.20
CA ALA A 58 4.64 0.46 -17.41
C ALA A 58 5.88 1.36 -17.26
N ILE A 59 5.78 2.61 -17.74
CA ILE A 59 6.85 3.62 -17.57
C ILE A 59 7.05 3.98 -16.10
N LEU A 60 5.96 4.26 -15.39
CA LEU A 60 6.02 4.64 -13.97
C LEU A 60 6.50 3.48 -13.10
N GLU A 61 6.06 2.26 -13.38
CA GLU A 61 6.53 1.03 -12.72
C GLU A 61 8.04 0.85 -12.91
N SER A 62 8.52 0.96 -14.16
CA SER A 62 9.95 0.86 -14.49
C SER A 62 10.82 1.92 -13.81
N LEU A 63 10.23 3.03 -13.38
CA LEU A 63 10.89 4.11 -12.64
C LEU A 63 10.70 4.01 -11.12
N GLY A 64 9.97 3.01 -10.62
CA GLY A 64 9.63 2.88 -9.20
C GLY A 64 8.78 4.04 -8.68
N LEU A 65 7.84 4.50 -9.51
CA LEU A 65 6.87 5.57 -9.21
C LEU A 65 5.44 5.06 -9.04
N LEU A 66 5.21 3.76 -9.23
CA LEU A 66 3.98 3.11 -8.79
C LEU A 66 4.22 2.44 -7.46
N ASP A 67 3.24 2.59 -6.58
CA ASP A 67 3.13 1.78 -5.38
C ASP A 67 2.55 0.43 -5.78
N THR A 68 3.39 -0.60 -5.80
CA THR A 68 2.99 -1.96 -6.14
C THR A 68 2.69 -2.80 -4.91
N ARG A 69 2.80 -2.23 -3.70
CA ARG A 69 2.57 -2.95 -2.45
C ARG A 69 1.19 -3.60 -2.44
N THR A 70 1.15 -4.79 -1.88
CA THR A 70 -0.05 -5.57 -1.64
C THR A 70 -0.08 -5.99 -0.17
N LEU A 71 -1.25 -6.34 0.34
CA LEU A 71 -1.32 -6.99 1.66
C LEU A 71 -2.41 -8.05 1.66
N LEU A 72 -1.98 -9.31 1.63
CA LEU A 72 -2.84 -10.48 1.63
C LEU A 72 -2.69 -11.24 2.95
N PHE A 73 -3.76 -11.86 3.41
CA PHE A 73 -3.79 -12.66 4.64
C PHE A 73 -4.18 -14.08 4.27
N ALA A 74 -3.23 -15.00 4.33
CA ALA A 74 -3.43 -16.39 3.89
C ALA A 74 -3.41 -17.39 5.07
N ASP A 75 -2.76 -17.05 6.18
CA ASP A 75 -2.52 -17.97 7.29
C ASP A 75 -3.23 -17.49 8.58
N PRO A 76 -4.05 -18.34 9.22
CA PRO A 76 -4.60 -18.08 10.55
C PRO A 76 -3.58 -18.33 11.67
N GLN A 77 -2.46 -17.60 11.64
CA GLN A 77 -1.51 -17.54 12.76
C GLN A 77 -1.71 -16.27 13.58
N GLU A 78 -2.91 -16.10 14.15
CA GLU A 78 -3.19 -15.04 15.12
C GLU A 78 -2.77 -15.43 16.54
N ARG A 79 -2.21 -14.48 17.29
CA ARG A 79 -1.85 -14.64 18.70
C ARG A 79 -2.14 -13.37 19.48
N TYR A 80 -2.84 -13.51 20.60
CA TYR A 80 -2.96 -12.42 21.56
C TYR A 80 -1.65 -12.25 22.34
N ASP A 81 -1.04 -11.07 22.24
CA ASP A 81 0.08 -10.66 23.07
C ASP A 81 -0.41 -9.80 24.24
N ARG A 82 -0.44 -10.41 25.43
CA ARG A 82 -0.89 -9.74 26.67
C ARG A 82 -0.04 -8.54 27.07
N ARG A 83 1.23 -8.47 26.63
CA ARG A 83 2.12 -7.35 27.00
C ARG A 83 1.81 -6.11 26.17
N GLN A 84 1.46 -6.32 24.91
CA GLN A 84 1.11 -5.24 23.99
C GLN A 84 -0.40 -4.97 23.95
N ASP A 85 -1.18 -5.80 24.64
CA ASP A 85 -2.63 -5.83 24.59
C ASP A 85 -3.15 -5.74 23.15
N ALA A 86 -2.71 -6.68 22.33
CA ALA A 86 -3.00 -6.69 20.90
C ALA A 86 -3.07 -8.12 20.36
N VAL A 87 -3.92 -8.33 19.36
CA VAL A 87 -3.92 -9.56 18.57
C VAL A 87 -2.98 -9.36 17.39
N ALA A 88 -1.85 -10.05 17.42
CA ALA A 88 -0.86 -10.08 16.35
C ALA A 88 -1.22 -11.15 15.32
N PHE A 89 -0.98 -10.86 14.05
CA PHE A 89 -1.18 -11.75 12.90
C PHE A 89 -0.25 -11.33 11.75
N THR A 90 -0.17 -12.14 10.71
CA THR A 90 0.79 -11.93 9.62
C THR A 90 0.08 -11.68 8.30
N GLY A 91 0.43 -10.59 7.65
CA GLY A 91 0.12 -10.33 6.25
C GLY A 91 1.32 -10.63 5.34
N LEU A 92 1.08 -10.77 4.05
CA LEU A 92 2.10 -10.92 3.02
C LEU A 92 1.98 -9.78 2.00
N ASP A 93 3.09 -9.07 1.80
CA ASP A 93 3.30 -8.23 0.63
C ASP A 93 4.23 -8.96 -0.33
N HIS A 94 3.67 -9.50 -1.41
CA HIS A 94 4.36 -10.47 -2.27
C HIS A 94 4.92 -11.64 -1.45
N GLU A 95 6.25 -11.72 -1.30
CA GLU A 95 6.95 -12.76 -0.51
C GLU A 95 7.40 -12.24 0.87
N THR A 96 7.16 -10.96 1.18
CA THR A 96 7.61 -10.33 2.43
C THR A 96 6.53 -10.42 3.49
N ALA A 97 6.86 -11.01 4.64
CA ALA A 97 5.99 -11.01 5.80
C ALA A 97 5.87 -9.62 6.43
N VAL A 98 4.65 -9.16 6.63
CA VAL A 98 4.31 -7.90 7.27
C VAL A 98 3.66 -8.21 8.61
N SER A 99 4.30 -7.76 9.70
CA SER A 99 3.75 -7.89 11.04
C SER A 99 2.54 -6.97 11.19
N CYS A 100 1.39 -7.57 11.51
CA CYS A 100 0.12 -6.87 11.69
C CYS A 100 -0.39 -7.10 13.11
N ALA A 101 -1.07 -6.11 13.66
CA ALA A 101 -1.71 -6.21 14.95
C ALA A 101 -2.97 -5.34 15.00
N VAL A 102 -3.91 -5.72 15.85
CA VAL A 102 -5.02 -4.86 16.27
C VAL A 102 -5.02 -4.77 17.79
N SER A 103 -5.11 -3.56 18.31
CA SER A 103 -5.15 -3.31 19.76
C SER A 103 -6.42 -3.88 20.41
N GLY A 104 -6.33 -4.26 21.69
CA GLY A 104 -7.45 -4.68 22.51
C GLY A 104 -8.52 -3.59 22.59
N GLU A 105 -8.10 -2.35 22.81
CA GLU A 105 -8.99 -1.16 22.82
C GLU A 105 -9.82 -1.05 21.52
N ALA A 106 -9.19 -1.16 20.35
CA ALA A 106 -9.91 -1.13 19.08
C ALA A 106 -10.91 -2.30 18.95
N LEU A 107 -10.56 -3.48 19.45
CA LEU A 107 -11.44 -4.65 19.48
C LEU A 107 -12.64 -4.46 20.42
N GLU A 108 -12.44 -3.80 21.56
CA GLU A 108 -13.51 -3.47 22.51
C GLU A 108 -14.45 -2.42 21.91
N ASP A 109 -13.90 -1.30 21.44
CA ASP A 109 -14.67 -0.13 20.99
C ASP A 109 -15.45 -0.39 19.70
N HIS A 110 -14.86 -1.09 18.73
CA HIS A 110 -15.41 -1.21 17.38
C HIS A 110 -15.89 -2.61 17.00
N PHE A 111 -15.44 -3.65 17.72
CA PHE A 111 -15.73 -5.04 17.39
C PHE A 111 -16.43 -5.81 18.52
N GLY A 112 -16.78 -5.12 19.61
CA GLY A 112 -17.57 -5.68 20.71
C GLY A 112 -16.85 -6.77 21.49
N ALA A 113 -15.52 -6.70 21.59
CA ALA A 113 -14.77 -7.58 22.47
C ALA A 113 -15.11 -7.29 23.95
N ASP A 114 -15.21 -8.35 24.74
CA ASP A 114 -15.02 -8.29 26.19
C ASP A 114 -13.54 -8.60 26.47
N GLN A 115 -12.96 -8.06 27.55
CA GLN A 115 -11.56 -8.25 27.95
C GLN A 115 -11.12 -9.73 27.99
N ARG A 116 -12.07 -10.64 28.15
CA ARG A 116 -11.83 -12.09 28.22
C ARG A 116 -11.93 -12.81 26.87
N ASP A 117 -12.53 -12.16 25.87
CA ASP A 117 -12.94 -12.76 24.60
C ASP A 117 -12.36 -12.02 23.36
N VAL A 118 -11.31 -11.22 23.57
CA VAL A 118 -10.56 -10.48 22.52
C VAL A 118 -10.26 -11.34 21.28
N MET A 119 -9.79 -12.57 21.47
CA MET A 119 -9.52 -13.50 20.35
C MET A 119 -10.79 -13.92 19.60
N LYS A 120 -11.92 -14.12 20.30
CA LYS A 120 -13.18 -14.47 19.64
C LYS A 120 -13.70 -13.31 18.80
N ALA A 121 -13.60 -12.08 19.32
CA ALA A 121 -13.97 -10.88 18.59
C ALA A 121 -13.10 -10.71 17.33
N PHE A 122 -11.78 -10.91 17.46
CA PHE A 122 -10.87 -10.89 16.31
C PHE A 122 -11.29 -11.91 15.25
N VAL A 123 -11.45 -13.19 15.60
CA VAL A 123 -11.81 -14.24 14.65
C VAL A 123 -13.15 -13.94 13.97
N LYS A 124 -14.13 -13.46 14.72
CA LYS A 124 -15.46 -13.09 14.22
C LYS A 124 -15.41 -11.94 13.20
N HIS A 125 -14.56 -10.94 13.45
CA HIS A 125 -14.47 -9.72 12.65
C HIS A 125 -13.21 -9.66 11.76
N ARG A 126 -12.52 -10.80 11.60
CA ARG A 126 -11.25 -10.89 10.88
C ARG A 126 -11.29 -10.26 9.49
N PRO A 127 -12.30 -10.50 8.63
CA PRO A 127 -12.33 -9.88 7.30
C PRO A 127 -12.35 -8.35 7.34
N ASP A 128 -13.05 -7.76 8.32
CA ASP A 128 -13.16 -6.30 8.48
C ASP A 128 -11.85 -5.71 9.00
N ILE A 129 -11.24 -6.38 10.00
CA ILE A 129 -9.95 -5.99 10.57
C ILE A 129 -8.85 -6.07 9.50
N GLU A 130 -8.81 -7.15 8.72
CA GLU A 130 -7.88 -7.33 7.60
C GLU A 130 -8.06 -6.23 6.54
N ALA A 131 -9.29 -5.83 6.23
CA ALA A 131 -9.55 -4.76 5.28
C ALA A 131 -9.03 -3.40 5.79
N LEU A 132 -9.22 -3.11 7.09
CA LEU A 132 -8.72 -1.89 7.73
C LEU A 132 -7.19 -1.86 7.80
N VAL A 133 -6.57 -2.97 8.20
CA VAL A 133 -5.11 -3.12 8.22
C VAL A 133 -4.52 -2.98 6.82
N ARG A 134 -5.11 -3.63 5.81
CA ARG A 134 -4.71 -3.46 4.40
C ARG A 134 -4.80 -2.00 3.97
N ARG A 135 -5.91 -1.32 4.27
CA ARG A 135 -6.07 0.09 3.94
C ARG A 135 -4.98 0.94 4.59
N LYS A 136 -4.72 0.75 5.89
CA LYS A 136 -3.69 1.47 6.63
C LYS A 136 -2.30 1.25 6.03
N TYR A 137 -1.95 0.00 5.71
CA TYR A 137 -0.69 -0.36 5.06
C TYR A 137 -0.49 0.31 3.69
N LEU A 138 -1.51 0.21 2.81
CA LEU A 138 -1.45 0.78 1.46
C LEU A 138 -1.41 2.32 1.45
N LEU A 139 -1.94 2.96 2.50
CA LEU A 139 -1.80 4.40 2.70
C LEU A 139 -0.41 4.80 3.25
N GLY A 140 0.48 3.85 3.49
CA GLY A 140 1.81 4.10 4.08
C GLY A 140 1.76 4.52 5.55
N GLN A 141 0.66 4.24 6.25
CA GLN A 141 0.46 4.58 7.65
C GLN A 141 0.98 3.45 8.57
N THR A 142 2.22 3.03 8.35
CA THR A 142 2.89 1.97 9.12
C THR A 142 3.63 2.54 10.33
N GLU A 143 3.92 1.68 11.29
CA GLU A 143 4.86 1.99 12.37
C GLU A 143 6.30 2.15 11.83
N PRO A 144 7.26 2.73 12.59
CA PRO A 144 8.62 2.98 12.12
C PRO A 144 9.41 1.73 11.70
N ASP A 145 9.04 0.56 12.21
CA ASP A 145 9.65 -0.74 11.86
C ASP A 145 8.97 -1.42 10.66
N GLY A 146 7.96 -0.78 10.05
CA GLY A 146 7.20 -1.30 8.92
C GLY A 146 6.02 -2.19 9.32
N SER A 147 5.78 -2.41 10.62
CA SER A 147 4.60 -3.13 11.09
C SER A 147 3.33 -2.27 10.97
N VAL A 148 2.16 -2.92 11.06
CA VAL A 148 0.86 -2.25 11.03
C VAL A 148 0.13 -2.54 12.33
N LEU A 149 -0.10 -1.51 13.15
CA LEU A 149 -0.94 -1.61 14.34
C LEU A 149 -2.25 -0.85 14.12
N LEU A 150 -3.38 -1.55 14.11
CA LEU A 150 -4.72 -0.97 14.05
C LEU A 150 -5.18 -0.55 15.46
N LYS A 151 -5.42 0.75 15.64
CA LYS A 151 -5.89 1.40 16.86
C LYS A 151 -7.31 1.94 16.67
N THR A 152 -7.98 2.31 17.76
CA THR A 152 -9.33 2.91 17.75
C THR A 152 -9.41 4.11 16.80
N ASP A 153 -8.41 5.01 16.84
CA ASP A 153 -8.36 6.21 15.97
C ASP A 153 -8.27 5.91 14.46
N ASP A 154 -7.89 4.68 14.08
CA ASP A 154 -7.84 4.27 12.67
C ASP A 154 -9.22 3.83 12.13
N ILE A 155 -10.22 3.69 13.01
CA ILE A 155 -11.54 3.16 12.72
C ILE A 155 -12.56 4.29 12.90
N ALA A 156 -13.30 4.60 11.84
CA ALA A 156 -14.25 5.72 11.77
C ALA A 156 -15.70 5.26 11.78
#